data_AF-A0A2M7N476-F1
#
_entry.id   AF-A0A2M7N476-F1
#
_cell.length_a   1.000
_cell.length_b   1.000
_cell.length_c   1.000
_cell.angle_alpha   90.00
_cell.angle_beta   90.00
_cell.angle_gamma   90.00
#
_symmetry.space_group_name_H-M   'P 1'
#
loop_
_entity.id
_entity.type
_entity.pdbx_description
1 polymer ?
#
loop_
_entity_poly.entity_id
_entity_poly.type
_entity_poly.pdbx_seq_one_letter_code
_entity_poly.pdbx_strand_id
1 'polypeptide(L)'
;MTETLANFELILAAITDGIVVVDQRGTVLYANASAEQLFERGALLGCDLAIPLLPSDVSQEINLIRRSGLGFAELRSAPITWKNQPAFVIGVRDITERKTDELGLRQASAVFDSTREGLMVTDTAKRIVRI
;
A
#
# COMPACT_ATOMS: atom_id res chain seq x y z
N MET A 1 -15.46 -27.70 -16.53
CA MET A 1 -15.31 -27.16 -15.15
C MET A 1 -13.97 -26.46 -14.89
N THR A 2 -12.97 -26.55 -15.77
CA THR A 2 -11.62 -25.95 -15.58
C THR A 2 -11.52 -24.48 -16.02
N GLU A 3 -12.37 -24.04 -16.94
CA GLU A 3 -12.28 -22.71 -17.56
C GLU A 3 -12.62 -21.56 -16.61
N THR A 4 -13.59 -21.75 -15.71
CA THR A 4 -13.96 -20.76 -14.68
C THR A 4 -12.84 -20.54 -13.67
N LEU A 5 -12.13 -21.60 -13.28
CA LEU A 5 -11.00 -21.51 -12.34
C LEU A 5 -9.81 -20.80 -13.00
N ALA A 6 -9.52 -21.13 -14.27
CA ALA A 6 -8.47 -20.47 -15.04
C ALA A 6 -8.73 -18.96 -15.22
N ASN A 7 -9.98 -18.57 -15.52
CA ASN A 7 -10.32 -17.15 -15.64
C ASN A 7 -10.23 -16.40 -14.30
N PHE A 8 -10.56 -17.06 -13.19
CA PHE A 8 -10.43 -16.46 -11.87
C PHE A 8 -8.98 -16.21 -11.49
N GLU A 9 -8.10 -17.20 -11.71
CA GLU A 9 -6.64 -17.05 -11.51
C GLU A 9 -6.06 -15.95 -12.40
N LEU A 10 -6.50 -15.84 -13.65
CA LEU A 10 -6.08 -14.76 -14.56
C LEU A 10 -6.49 -13.38 -14.04
N ILE A 11 -7.70 -13.24 -13.51
CA ILE A 11 -8.16 -11.97 -12.92
C ILE A 11 -7.31 -11.64 -11.69
N LEU A 12 -7.08 -12.61 -10.79
CA LEU A 12 -6.27 -12.39 -9.59
C LEU A 12 -4.79 -12.10 -9.89
N ALA A 13 -4.26 -12.62 -10.98
CA ALA A 13 -2.91 -12.35 -11.45
C ALA A 13 -2.79 -11.00 -12.18
N ALA A 14 -3.86 -10.55 -12.84
CA ALA A 14 -3.91 -9.24 -13.50
C ALA A 14 -4.05 -8.08 -12.49
N ILE A 15 -4.55 -8.36 -11.29
CA ILE A 15 -4.64 -7.37 -10.21
C ILE A 15 -3.24 -7.12 -9.63
N THR A 16 -2.79 -5.87 -9.69
CA THR A 16 -1.52 -5.43 -9.08
C THR A 16 -1.55 -5.44 -7.56
N ASP A 17 -2.74 -5.30 -6.98
CA ASP A 17 -2.91 -5.35 -5.54
C ASP A 17 -2.71 -6.79 -5.02
N GLY A 18 -2.04 -6.92 -3.88
CA GLY A 18 -1.89 -8.19 -3.19
C GLY A 18 -3.23 -8.63 -2.62
N ILE A 19 -3.64 -9.85 -2.89
CA ILE A 19 -4.85 -10.45 -2.33
C ILE A 19 -4.42 -11.62 -1.45
N VAL A 20 -4.82 -11.57 -0.18
CA VAL A 20 -4.53 -12.60 0.81
C VAL A 20 -5.82 -13.03 1.49
N VAL A 21 -6.00 -14.34 1.67
CA VAL A 21 -7.06 -14.88 2.52
C VAL A 21 -6.43 -15.46 3.77
N VAL A 22 -6.98 -15.13 4.92
CA VAL A 22 -6.52 -15.62 6.23
C VAL A 22 -7.67 -16.26 7.02
N ASP A 23 -7.34 -17.20 7.89
CA ASP A 23 -8.30 -17.75 8.87
C ASP A 23 -8.60 -16.74 9.99
N GLN A 24 -9.44 -17.13 10.96
CA GLN A 24 -9.78 -16.30 12.12
C GLN A 24 -8.60 -16.01 13.05
N ARG A 25 -7.48 -16.74 12.92
CA ARG A 25 -6.26 -16.57 13.72
C ARG A 25 -5.23 -15.70 13.01
N GLY A 26 -5.42 -15.41 11.72
CA GLY A 26 -4.49 -14.65 10.90
C GLY A 26 -3.54 -15.52 10.07
N THR A 27 -3.74 -16.83 10.04
CA THR A 27 -2.96 -17.76 9.23
C THR A 27 -3.35 -17.62 7.77
N VAL A 28 -2.39 -17.42 6.87
CA VAL A 28 -2.65 -17.31 5.42
C VAL A 28 -3.12 -18.65 4.84
N LEU A 29 -4.33 -18.65 4.29
CA LEU A 29 -4.97 -19.75 3.57
C LEU A 29 -4.77 -19.67 2.06
N TYR A 30 -4.58 -18.45 1.53
CA TYR A 30 -4.34 -18.18 0.12
C TYR A 30 -3.61 -16.83 -0.05
N ALA A 31 -2.74 -16.73 -1.05
CA ALA A 31 -2.14 -15.48 -1.49
C ALA A 31 -1.96 -15.50 -3.01
N ASN A 32 -2.25 -14.38 -3.69
CA ASN A 32 -1.91 -14.25 -5.11
C ASN A 32 -0.41 -13.91 -5.29
N ALA A 33 0.09 -14.01 -6.53
CA ALA A 33 1.48 -13.68 -6.85
C ALA A 33 1.84 -12.23 -6.50
N SER A 34 0.91 -11.28 -6.69
CA SER A 34 1.11 -9.88 -6.35
C SER A 34 1.34 -9.68 -4.85
N ALA A 35 0.66 -10.44 -3.98
CA ALA A 35 0.89 -10.40 -2.55
C ALA A 35 2.29 -10.91 -2.19
N GLU A 36 2.72 -12.03 -2.75
CA GLU A 36 4.07 -12.57 -2.50
C GLU A 36 5.16 -11.56 -2.91
N GLN A 37 5.00 -10.94 -4.07
CA GLN A 37 5.89 -9.87 -4.54
C GLN A 37 5.87 -8.65 -3.62
N LEU A 38 4.68 -8.20 -3.23
CA LEU A 38 4.49 -7.02 -2.37
C LEU A 38 5.07 -7.23 -0.97
N PHE A 39 4.93 -8.42 -0.38
CA PHE A 39 5.52 -8.73 0.92
C PHE A 39 7.02 -9.03 0.83
N GLU A 40 7.55 -9.29 -0.38
CA GLU A 40 8.91 -9.80 -0.62
C GLU A 40 9.28 -10.98 0.29
N ARG A 41 8.25 -11.75 0.61
CA ARG A 41 8.34 -12.99 1.35
C ARG A 41 8.14 -14.10 0.33
N GLY A 42 8.73 -15.27 0.59
CA GLY A 42 8.45 -16.46 -0.19
C GLY A 42 7.01 -16.91 0.02
N ALA A 43 6.77 -18.23 -0.02
CA ALA A 43 5.44 -18.79 0.21
C ALA A 43 4.80 -18.23 1.50
N LEU A 44 3.74 -17.42 1.32
CA LEU A 44 3.00 -16.82 2.43
C LEU A 44 2.05 -17.83 3.09
N LEU A 45 1.68 -18.87 2.37
CA LEU A 45 0.78 -19.93 2.84
C LEU A 45 1.23 -20.50 4.19
N GLY A 46 0.30 -20.54 5.14
CA GLY A 46 0.53 -21.06 6.49
C GLY A 46 1.30 -20.13 7.42
N CYS A 47 1.74 -18.96 6.96
CA CYS A 47 2.36 -17.96 7.82
C CYS A 47 1.31 -17.14 8.57
N ASP A 48 1.63 -16.73 9.79
CA ASP A 48 0.86 -15.74 10.51
C ASP A 48 1.11 -14.35 9.91
N LEU A 49 0.06 -13.78 9.35
CA LEU A 49 0.08 -12.41 8.87
C LEU A 49 -0.27 -11.51 10.06
N ALA A 50 0.73 -10.83 10.61
CA ALA A 50 0.58 -9.89 11.72
C ALA A 50 -0.09 -8.57 11.29
N ILE A 51 -1.27 -8.68 10.67
CA ILE A 51 -2.11 -7.58 10.21
C ILE A 51 -3.37 -7.52 11.08
N PRO A 52 -3.83 -6.33 11.50
CA PRO A 52 -5.08 -6.19 12.25
C PRO A 52 -6.28 -6.76 11.46
N LEU A 53 -6.89 -7.83 11.97
CA LEU A 53 -8.10 -8.46 11.39
C LEU A 53 -9.39 -7.77 11.83
N LEU A 54 -9.37 -6.44 11.88
CA LEU A 54 -10.57 -5.67 12.16
C LEU A 54 -11.35 -5.56 10.86
N PRO A 55 -12.56 -6.12 10.74
CA PRO A 55 -13.42 -5.81 9.60
C PRO A 55 -13.70 -4.31 9.64
N SER A 56 -13.14 -3.59 8.68
CA SER A 56 -13.35 -2.17 8.52
C SER A 56 -13.65 -1.88 7.07
N ASP A 57 -14.77 -1.20 6.82
CA ASP A 57 -15.07 -0.64 5.49
C ASP A 57 -14.08 0.47 5.09
N VAL A 58 -13.26 0.92 6.04
CA VAL A 58 -12.25 1.95 5.87
C VAL A 58 -10.90 1.29 5.55
N SER A 59 -10.19 1.88 4.60
CA SER A 59 -8.82 1.48 4.31
C SER A 59 -7.88 1.92 5.43
N GLN A 60 -6.95 1.04 5.80
CA GLN A 60 -5.95 1.30 6.84
C GLN A 60 -4.56 1.36 6.21
N GLU A 61 -3.83 2.44 6.47
CA GLU A 61 -2.43 2.55 6.04
C GLU A 61 -1.51 1.94 7.09
N ILE A 62 -0.61 1.04 6.67
CA ILE A 62 0.40 0.42 7.51
C ILE A 62 1.79 0.59 6.91
N ASN A 63 2.80 0.51 7.79
CA ASN A 63 4.18 0.36 7.35
C ASN A 63 4.43 -1.09 6.96
N LEU A 64 5.03 -1.28 5.80
CA LEU A 64 5.38 -2.58 5.28
C LEU A 64 6.90 -2.77 5.35
N ILE A 65 7.31 -3.85 6.02
CA ILE A 65 8.71 -4.21 6.17
C ILE A 65 9.01 -5.31 5.13
N ARG A 66 9.77 -4.94 4.11
CA ARG A 66 10.21 -5.82 3.02
C ARG A 66 11.73 -6.01 3.08
N ARG A 67 12.30 -6.83 2.19
CA ARG A 67 13.77 -6.97 2.08
C ARG A 67 14.40 -5.75 1.40
N SER A 68 13.70 -5.13 0.46
CA SER A 68 14.08 -3.91 -0.24
C SER A 68 14.05 -2.66 0.65
N GLY A 69 13.33 -2.71 1.78
CA GLY A 69 13.27 -1.64 2.75
C GLY A 69 11.88 -1.43 3.34
N LEU A 70 11.65 -0.21 3.82
CA LEU A 70 10.36 0.24 4.33
C LEU A 70 9.49 0.74 3.16
N GLY A 71 8.25 0.27 3.12
CA GLY A 71 7.22 0.75 2.21
C GLY A 71 5.94 1.11 2.97
N PHE A 72 4.96 1.60 2.23
CA PHE A 72 3.63 1.89 2.72
C PHE A 72 2.61 1.02 2.01
N ALA A 73 1.72 0.39 2.77
CA ALA A 73 0.63 -0.40 2.21
C ALA A 73 -0.71 0.07 2.77
N GLU A 74 -1.70 0.13 1.89
CA GLU A 74 -3.09 0.32 2.27
C GLU A 74 -3.78 -1.05 2.31
N LEU A 75 -4.51 -1.30 3.39
CA LEU A 75 -5.19 -2.55 3.65
C LEU A 75 -6.69 -2.35 3.68
N ARG A 76 -7.41 -3.30 3.08
CA ARG A 76 -8.85 -3.44 3.24
C ARG A 76 -9.19 -4.89 3.51
N SER A 77 -9.88 -5.14 4.62
CA SER A 77 -10.32 -6.48 5.02
C SER A 77 -11.83 -6.60 4.87
N ALA A 78 -12.29 -7.79 4.46
CA ALA A 78 -13.70 -8.13 4.48
C ALA A 78 -13.90 -9.58 4.94
N PRO A 79 -14.92 -9.86 5.77
CA PRO A 79 -15.23 -11.23 6.15
C PRO A 79 -15.76 -12.00 4.94
N ILE A 80 -15.29 -13.24 4.78
CA ILE A 80 -15.74 -14.16 3.73
C ILE A 80 -15.94 -15.58 4.29
N THR A 81 -16.62 -16.42 3.52
CA THR A 81 -16.65 -17.86 3.78
C THR A 81 -15.68 -18.54 2.83
N TRP A 82 -14.59 -19.09 3.37
CA TRP A 82 -13.58 -19.82 2.60
C TRP A 82 -13.67 -21.32 2.91
N LYS A 83 -13.95 -22.15 1.90
CA LYS A 83 -14.13 -23.61 2.06
C LYS A 83 -15.05 -24.00 3.24
N ASN A 84 -16.20 -23.32 3.36
CA ASN A 84 -17.17 -23.47 4.45
C ASN A 84 -16.67 -23.08 5.85
N GLN A 85 -15.58 -22.33 5.96
CA GLN A 85 -15.08 -21.79 7.22
C GLN A 85 -15.05 -20.25 7.18
N PRO A 86 -15.35 -19.56 8.30
CA PRO A 86 -15.18 -18.13 8.36
C PRO A 86 -13.71 -17.74 8.18
N ALA A 87 -13.47 -16.76 7.31
CA ALA A 87 -12.16 -16.26 6.95
C ALA A 87 -12.24 -14.75 6.66
N PHE A 88 -11.10 -14.13 6.42
CA PHE A 88 -11.01 -12.75 5.95
C PHE A 88 -10.26 -12.71 4.63
N VAL A 89 -10.78 -11.95 3.66
CA VAL A 89 -10.00 -11.53 2.49
C VAL A 89 -9.42 -10.16 2.78
N ILE A 90 -8.15 -9.99 2.46
CA ILE A 90 -7.38 -8.76 2.65
C ILE A 90 -6.83 -8.35 1.29
N GLY A 91 -7.27 -7.19 0.82
CA GLY A 91 -6.63 -6.47 -0.28
C GLY A 91 -5.51 -5.60 0.28
N VAL A 92 -4.34 -5.69 -0.34
CA VAL A 92 -3.11 -5.00 0.02
C VAL A 92 -2.64 -4.20 -1.17
N ARG A 93 -2.75 -2.88 -1.08
CA ARG A 93 -2.30 -1.99 -2.14
C ARG A 93 -1.01 -1.31 -1.74
N ASP A 94 0.00 -1.41 -2.59
CA ASP A 94 1.23 -0.64 -2.41
C ASP A 94 0.95 0.84 -2.68
N ILE A 95 1.22 1.69 -1.69
CA ILE A 95 1.07 3.15 -1.80
C ILE A 95 2.41 3.85 -1.55
N THR A 96 3.52 3.11 -1.63
CA THR A 96 4.88 3.62 -1.33
C THR A 96 5.26 4.78 -2.24
N GLU A 97 5.07 4.63 -3.56
CA GLU A 97 5.35 5.69 -4.54
C GLU A 97 4.53 6.95 -4.25
N ARG A 98 3.20 6.79 -4.12
CA ARG A 98 2.28 7.88 -3.79
C ARG A 98 2.70 8.64 -2.52
N LYS A 99 3.08 7.92 -1.46
CA LYS A 99 3.50 8.52 -0.19
C LYS A 99 4.86 9.20 -0.30
N THR A 100 5.79 8.63 -1.08
CA THR A 100 7.13 9.18 -1.26
C THR A 100 7.06 10.51 -2.02
N ASP A 101 6.23 10.58 -3.05
CA ASP A 101 5.99 11.82 -3.81
C ASP A 101 5.33 12.90 -2.94
N GLU A 102 4.32 12.52 -2.16
CA GLU A 102 3.64 13.44 -1.23
C GLU A 102 4.60 14.00 -0.17
N LEU A 103 5.46 13.14 0.40
CA LEU A 103 6.47 13.56 1.37
C LEU A 103 7.52 14.47 0.73
N GLY A 104 7.97 14.16 -0.49
CA GLY A 104 8.94 14.98 -1.22
C GLY A 104 8.42 16.38 -1.53
N LEU A 105 7.17 16.48 -2.00
CA LEU A 105 6.50 17.78 -2.24
C LEU A 105 6.34 18.59 -0.95
N ARG A 106 5.96 17.94 0.16
CA ARG A 106 5.85 18.60 1.47
C ARG A 106 7.20 19.11 1.97
N GLN A 107 8.27 18.33 1.80
CA GLN A 107 9.62 18.76 2.19
C GLN A 107 10.11 19.95 1.36
N ALA A 108 9.91 19.92 0.04
CA ALA A 108 10.26 21.05 -0.81
C ALA A 108 9.52 22.32 -0.35
N SER A 109 8.20 22.24 -0.12
CA SER A 109 7.40 23.38 0.39
C SER A 109 7.87 23.87 1.76
N ALA A 110 8.19 22.96 2.69
CA ALA A 110 8.65 23.34 4.02
C ALA A 110 10.02 24.04 4.00
N VAL A 111 10.91 23.66 3.08
CA VAL A 111 12.19 24.35 2.85
C VAL A 111 11.98 25.77 2.31
N PHE A 112 10.98 25.96 1.44
CA PHE A 112 10.58 27.30 0.97
C PHE A 112 10.00 28.16 2.12
N ASP A 113 9.22 27.59 3.03
CA ASP A 113 8.60 28.34 4.13
C ASP A 113 9.55 28.59 5.33
N SER A 114 10.51 27.71 5.59
CA SER A 114 11.47 27.88 6.68
C SER A 114 12.55 28.92 6.38
N THR A 115 12.73 29.25 5.11
CA THR A 115 13.64 30.31 4.69
C THR A 115 12.84 31.59 4.47
N ARG A 116 12.51 32.29 5.56
CA ARG A 116 12.27 33.74 5.53
C ARG A 116 13.57 34.48 5.17
N GLU A 117 14.24 34.08 4.09
CA GLU A 117 15.16 34.97 3.39
C GLU A 117 14.33 35.58 2.28
N GLY A 118 14.02 36.87 2.42
CA GLY A 118 13.29 37.61 1.41
C GLY A 118 14.03 37.51 0.08
N LEU A 119 13.56 36.66 -0.83
CA LEU A 119 14.08 36.57 -2.18
C LEU A 119 13.63 37.82 -2.93
N MET A 120 14.45 38.87 -2.85
CA MET A 120 14.21 40.13 -3.53
C MET A 120 14.56 39.99 -5.01
N VAL A 121 13.55 39.79 -5.85
CA VAL A 121 13.70 39.87 -7.30
C VAL A 121 13.76 41.34 -7.69
N THR A 122 14.92 41.80 -8.15
CA THR A 122 15.09 43.14 -8.72
C THR A 122 15.23 43.08 -10.23
N ASP A 123 14.60 44.02 -10.94
CA ASP A 123 15.01 44.33 -12.32
C ASP A 123 16.47 44.84 -12.33
N THR A 124 17.17 44.82 -13.48
CA THR A 124 18.52 45.40 -13.68
C THR A 124 18.73 46.82 -13.11
N ALA A 125 17.66 47.58 -12.88
CA ALA A 125 17.60 48.89 -12.24
C ALA A 125 17.33 48.86 -10.72
N LYS A 126 17.44 47.70 -10.06
CA LYS A 126 17.30 47.50 -8.60
C LYS A 126 15.93 47.85 -7.98
N ARG A 127 14.84 47.83 -8.76
CA ARG A 127 13.48 48.08 -8.24
C ARG A 127 12.78 46.78 -7.79
N ILE A 128 12.12 46.83 -6.63
CA ILE A 128 11.35 45.69 -6.04
C ILE A 128 10.04 45.52 -6.80
N VAL A 129 9.76 44.30 -7.28
CA VAL A 129 8.56 43.99 -8.09
C VAL A 129 7.45 43.27 -7.31
N ARG A 130 7.74 42.68 -6.14
CA ARG A 130 6.73 42.10 -5.23
C ARG A 130 7.25 41.91 -3.80
N ILE A 131 6.34 41.96 -2.81
CA ILE A 131 6.54 41.69 -1.37
C ILE A 131 5.88 40.36 -1.05
#